data_AF-F4W6A3-F1
#
_entry.id   AF-F4W6A3-F1
#
_cell.length_a   1.000
_cell.length_b   1.000
_cell.length_c   1.000
_cell.angle_alpha   90.00
_cell.angle_beta   90.00
_cell.angle_gamma   90.00
#
_symmetry.space_group_name_H-M   'P 1'
#
loop_
_entity.id
_entity.type
_entity.pdbx_description
1 polymer ?
#
loop_
_entity_poly.entity_id
_entity_poly.type
_entity_poly.pdbx_seq_one_letter_code
_entity_poly.pdbx_strand_id
1 'polypeptide(L)'
;MEFDISGCHTSLVNAFRRTLLSEVPSMAIEKVYIINNTSLIQDEVLAHRLGLIPLRADPRLFEYSPNDKKTDDTVSDNDTLRYELKVTCNINPQAPKNSRLPEDMYKNSKVYSKDIKWVPIGRQAEKFKAEQIGILENDILICKMRPGHEIHLFMHAVKGIGKDHAKFSPVELQDQAATPLSEKAGPASQKVHAAVYYEALCPDSRSFVLKQLNPTYQKLLTNLEVELVPYGKAKTTKTSDGYQFICQHGPIECQANIIHACSIDVIKDPSVQLQFVACMIENNIDPIRIMKTCAERIPVDVESIKKCSNTGRGQELLAKYGEMTNSLVPRVSFIPTITLDGSSEHQVRILKNLLKEVCLRFKVLPKECVS
;
A
#
# COMPACT_ATOMS: atom_id res chain seq x y z
N MET A 1 -13.94 -1.36 -8.91
CA MET A 1 -14.19 -2.81 -8.99
C MET A 1 -13.48 -3.44 -7.81
N GLU A 2 -14.18 -4.25 -7.03
CA GLU A 2 -13.62 -4.94 -5.86
C GLU A 2 -13.76 -6.43 -6.10
N PHE A 3 -12.69 -7.20 -5.84
CA PHE A 3 -12.66 -8.64 -6.02
C PHE A 3 -11.62 -9.27 -5.09
N ASP A 4 -11.91 -10.48 -4.63
CA ASP A 4 -11.03 -11.24 -3.72
C ASP A 4 -10.17 -12.24 -4.50
N ILE A 5 -8.89 -12.33 -4.14
CA ILE A 5 -7.96 -13.34 -4.67
C ILE A 5 -7.56 -14.25 -3.51
N SER A 6 -8.03 -15.49 -3.50
CA SER A 6 -7.69 -16.51 -2.49
C SER A 6 -6.67 -17.53 -3.03
N GLY A 7 -5.90 -18.13 -2.12
CA GLY A 7 -4.96 -19.21 -2.45
C GLY A 7 -3.70 -18.78 -3.23
N CYS A 8 -3.43 -17.48 -3.37
CA CYS A 8 -2.29 -16.95 -4.10
C CYS A 8 -1.22 -16.37 -3.16
N HIS A 9 0.06 -16.51 -3.53
CA HIS A 9 1.17 -15.93 -2.77
C HIS A 9 1.19 -14.39 -2.90
N THR A 10 1.62 -13.69 -1.84
CA THR A 10 1.68 -12.21 -1.80
C THR A 10 2.55 -11.61 -2.90
N SER A 11 3.59 -12.34 -3.33
CA SER A 11 4.44 -11.96 -4.46
C SER A 11 3.67 -11.85 -5.78
N LEU A 12 2.70 -12.73 -6.02
CA LEU A 12 1.86 -12.71 -7.22
C LEU A 12 0.86 -11.55 -7.17
N VAL A 13 0.23 -11.32 -6.02
CA VAL A 13 -0.70 -10.19 -5.82
C VAL A 13 0.03 -8.85 -6.02
N ASN A 14 1.23 -8.72 -5.43
CA ASN A 14 2.05 -7.53 -5.62
C ASN A 14 2.56 -7.41 -7.08
N ALA A 15 2.78 -8.52 -7.79
CA ALA A 15 3.09 -8.49 -9.22
C ALA A 15 1.90 -7.92 -10.01
N PHE A 16 0.67 -8.39 -9.79
CA PHE A 16 -0.51 -7.82 -10.43
C PHE A 16 -0.68 -6.33 -10.11
N ARG A 17 -0.52 -5.94 -8.84
CA ARG A 17 -0.57 -4.53 -8.44
C ARG A 17 0.45 -3.69 -9.21
N ARG A 18 1.70 -4.15 -9.32
CA ARG A 18 2.75 -3.44 -10.07
C ARG A 18 2.42 -3.38 -11.56
N THR A 19 1.98 -4.48 -12.16
CA THR A 19 1.58 -4.53 -13.58
C THR A 19 0.46 -3.54 -13.88
N LEU A 20 -0.59 -3.50 -13.03
CA LEU A 20 -1.70 -2.57 -13.17
C LEU A 20 -1.27 -1.10 -13.10
N LEU A 21 -0.25 -0.80 -12.29
CA LEU A 21 0.25 0.57 -12.12
C LEU A 21 1.19 1.02 -13.23
N SER A 22 2.07 0.14 -13.70
CA SER A 22 3.20 0.58 -14.53
C SER A 22 3.23 -0.02 -15.93
N GLU A 23 2.57 -1.15 -16.18
CA GLU A 23 2.72 -1.91 -17.43
C GLU A 23 1.43 -1.99 -18.25
N VAL A 24 0.26 -1.70 -17.67
CA VAL A 24 -0.99 -1.62 -18.44
C VAL A 24 -1.02 -0.29 -19.21
N PRO A 25 -1.12 -0.32 -20.54
CA PRO A 25 -1.10 0.90 -21.33
C PRO A 25 -2.43 1.65 -21.29
N SER A 26 -2.38 2.96 -21.44
CA SER A 26 -3.54 3.83 -21.64
C SER A 26 -3.23 4.92 -22.68
N MET A 27 -4.26 5.65 -23.10
CA MET A 27 -4.13 6.80 -23.99
C MET A 27 -4.06 8.08 -23.15
N ALA A 28 -3.02 8.88 -23.31
CA ALA A 28 -2.89 10.17 -22.63
C ALA A 28 -2.28 11.23 -23.57
N ILE A 29 -2.50 12.50 -23.23
CA ILE A 29 -1.98 13.63 -24.00
C ILE A 29 -0.47 13.77 -23.78
N GLU A 30 0.29 13.79 -24.88
CA GLU A 30 1.74 13.91 -24.87
C GLU A 30 2.21 15.27 -25.38
N LYS A 31 1.70 15.68 -26.55
CA LYS A 31 2.09 16.93 -27.20
C LYS A 31 0.94 17.92 -27.19
N VAL A 32 1.25 19.16 -26.86
CA VAL A 32 0.30 20.28 -26.86
C VAL A 32 0.87 21.38 -27.75
N TYR A 33 0.18 21.68 -28.84
CA TYR A 33 0.53 22.71 -29.80
C TYR A 33 -0.31 23.95 -29.51
N ILE A 34 0.30 24.94 -28.88
CA ILE A 34 -0.37 26.18 -28.48
C ILE A 34 -0.29 27.16 -29.65
N ILE A 35 -1.46 27.57 -30.16
CA ILE A 35 -1.55 28.58 -31.21
C ILE A 35 -1.62 29.96 -30.59
N ASN A 36 -2.48 30.09 -29.56
CA ASN A 36 -2.64 31.33 -28.81
C ASN A 36 -3.04 30.99 -27.37
N ASN A 37 -2.31 31.53 -26.41
CA ASN A 37 -2.69 31.51 -24.99
C ASN A 37 -2.46 32.90 -24.40
N THR A 38 -3.54 33.65 -24.21
CA THR A 38 -3.52 34.95 -23.53
C THR A 38 -4.05 34.88 -22.10
N SER A 39 -4.19 33.65 -21.56
CA SER A 39 -4.63 33.44 -20.19
C SER A 39 -3.51 33.65 -19.17
N LEU A 40 -3.84 33.60 -17.89
CA LEU A 40 -2.87 33.78 -16.80
C LEU A 40 -2.05 32.52 -16.50
N ILE A 41 -2.42 31.36 -17.04
CA ILE A 41 -1.69 30.12 -16.82
C ILE A 41 -0.56 30.02 -17.85
N GLN A 42 0.64 29.74 -17.38
CA GLN A 42 1.80 29.53 -18.23
C GLN A 42 1.59 28.30 -19.13
N ASP A 43 2.16 28.35 -20.33
CA ASP A 43 2.02 27.33 -21.36
C ASP A 43 2.44 25.94 -20.88
N GLU A 44 3.55 25.83 -20.15
CA GLU A 44 4.06 24.57 -19.62
C GLU A 44 3.13 24.00 -18.54
N VAL A 45 2.58 24.86 -17.69
CA VAL A 45 1.64 24.46 -16.63
C VAL A 45 0.31 24.04 -17.24
N LEU A 46 -0.16 24.74 -18.28
CA LEU A 46 -1.35 24.38 -19.02
C LEU A 46 -1.17 23.01 -19.71
N ALA A 47 -0.06 22.81 -20.42
CA ALA A 47 0.27 21.55 -21.08
C ALA A 47 0.35 20.39 -20.08
N HIS A 48 1.01 20.60 -18.93
CA HIS A 48 1.09 19.59 -17.87
C HIS A 48 -0.30 19.20 -17.33
N ARG A 49 -1.19 20.17 -17.10
CA ARG A 49 -2.56 19.89 -16.66
C ARG A 49 -3.37 19.12 -17.70
N LEU A 50 -3.25 19.50 -18.98
CA LEU A 50 -3.92 18.79 -20.08
C LEU A 50 -3.41 17.36 -20.21
N GLY A 51 -2.11 17.12 -19.98
CA GLY A 51 -1.48 15.80 -19.95
C GLY A 51 -2.09 14.82 -18.93
N LEU A 52 -2.67 15.34 -17.85
CA LEU A 52 -3.27 14.53 -16.77
C LEU A 52 -4.78 14.30 -16.94
N ILE A 53 -5.40 14.81 -18.01
CA ILE A 53 -6.83 14.61 -18.26
C ILE A 53 -7.04 13.18 -18.82
N PRO A 54 -7.82 12.32 -18.15
CA PRO A 54 -8.04 10.96 -18.60
C PRO A 54 -8.93 10.91 -19.85
N LEU A 55 -8.60 10.05 -20.80
CA LEU A 55 -9.33 9.85 -22.05
C LEU A 55 -10.14 8.55 -22.02
N ARG A 56 -11.29 8.50 -22.70
CA ARG A 56 -12.11 7.27 -22.84
C ARG A 56 -11.57 6.25 -23.83
N ALA A 57 -10.60 6.66 -24.66
CA ALA A 57 -10.11 5.88 -25.78
C ALA A 57 -9.51 4.53 -25.35
N ASP A 58 -9.94 3.44 -26.01
CA ASP A 58 -9.44 2.09 -25.75
C ASP A 58 -8.02 1.92 -26.33
N PRO A 59 -6.98 1.75 -25.49
CA PRO A 59 -5.59 1.67 -25.95
C PRO A 59 -5.29 0.42 -26.80
N ARG A 60 -6.17 -0.59 -26.81
CA ARG A 60 -5.99 -1.81 -27.62
C ARG A 60 -6.20 -1.56 -29.11
N LEU A 61 -6.90 -0.50 -29.46
CA LEU A 61 -7.22 -0.12 -30.85
C LEU A 61 -6.13 0.73 -31.50
N PHE A 62 -5.10 1.11 -30.73
CA PHE A 62 -4.00 1.96 -31.17
C PHE A 62 -2.66 1.25 -31.02
N GLU A 63 -1.76 1.53 -31.95
CA GLU A 63 -0.38 1.04 -31.92
C GLU A 63 0.52 2.00 -31.13
N TYR A 64 1.66 1.48 -30.65
CA TYR A 64 2.68 2.37 -30.10
C TYR A 64 3.30 3.19 -31.23
N SER A 65 3.54 4.47 -30.97
CA SER A 65 4.26 5.31 -31.92
C SER A 65 5.68 4.75 -32.11
N PRO A 66 6.12 4.44 -33.34
CA PRO A 66 7.49 3.99 -33.59
C PRO A 66 8.49 5.09 -33.20
N ASN A 67 9.46 4.76 -32.33
CA ASN A 67 10.41 5.69 -31.69
C ASN A 67 11.11 6.70 -32.64
N ASP A 68 11.22 7.93 -32.15
CA ASP A 68 12.25 8.98 -32.32
C ASP A 68 12.72 9.50 -33.70
N LYS A 69 12.20 9.01 -34.83
CA LYS A 69 12.64 9.52 -36.16
C LYS A 69 11.54 10.09 -37.06
N LYS A 70 10.31 10.18 -36.56
CA LYS A 70 9.29 10.96 -37.25
C LYS A 70 9.54 12.43 -36.96
N THR A 71 9.66 13.24 -38.02
CA THR A 71 9.50 14.69 -37.91
C THR A 71 8.21 14.96 -37.13
N ASP A 72 8.25 15.95 -36.26
CA ASP A 72 7.31 16.21 -35.14
C ASP A 72 5.81 16.26 -35.50
N ASP A 73 5.48 16.21 -36.79
CA ASP A 73 4.17 16.47 -37.39
C ASP A 73 3.52 15.27 -38.10
N THR A 74 4.18 14.11 -38.20
CA THR A 74 3.60 12.96 -38.93
C THR A 74 2.63 12.16 -38.05
N VAL A 75 1.38 12.63 -38.00
CA VAL A 75 0.28 12.01 -37.28
C VAL A 75 -0.34 10.88 -38.10
N SER A 76 -0.48 9.67 -37.52
CA SER A 76 -1.16 8.55 -38.15
C SER A 76 -2.55 8.34 -37.56
N ASP A 77 -3.46 7.78 -38.35
CA ASP A 77 -4.81 7.43 -37.90
C ASP A 77 -4.83 6.23 -36.94
N ASN A 78 -3.76 5.44 -36.87
CA ASN A 78 -3.65 4.24 -36.03
C ASN A 78 -2.83 4.44 -34.74
N ASP A 79 -2.03 5.51 -34.61
CA ASP A 79 -1.15 5.73 -33.46
C ASP A 79 -1.57 6.91 -32.56
N THR A 80 -2.29 7.89 -33.10
CA THR A 80 -2.52 9.17 -32.43
C THR A 80 -3.97 9.61 -32.51
N LEU A 81 -4.47 10.19 -31.41
CA LEU A 81 -5.73 10.93 -31.37
C LEU A 81 -5.47 12.43 -31.24
N ARG A 82 -6.24 13.24 -31.95
CA ARG A 82 -6.12 14.70 -31.88
C ARG A 82 -7.34 15.33 -31.23
N TYR A 83 -7.08 16.30 -30.38
CA TYR A 83 -8.10 17.10 -29.71
C TYR A 83 -7.83 18.60 -29.92
N GLU A 84 -8.88 19.40 -29.86
CA GLU A 84 -8.82 20.85 -29.95
C GLU A 84 -9.49 21.47 -28.71
N LEU A 85 -8.83 22.46 -28.13
CA LEU A 85 -9.41 23.34 -27.12
C LEU A 85 -9.38 24.76 -27.68
N LYS A 86 -10.57 25.34 -27.92
CA LYS A 86 -10.74 26.68 -28.44
C LYS A 86 -11.81 27.42 -27.66
N VAL A 87 -11.39 28.31 -26.76
CA VAL A 87 -12.29 29.03 -25.87
C VAL A 87 -11.88 30.50 -25.76
N THR A 88 -12.85 31.39 -25.97
CA THR A 88 -12.72 32.83 -25.74
C THR A 88 -13.65 33.23 -24.60
N CYS A 89 -13.14 34.02 -23.66
CA CYS A 89 -13.90 34.57 -22.55
C CYS A 89 -14.47 35.95 -22.93
N ASN A 90 -15.79 36.12 -22.77
CA ASN A 90 -16.50 37.34 -23.14
C ASN A 90 -17.38 37.83 -22.01
N ILE A 91 -17.69 39.14 -22.00
CA ILE A 91 -18.66 39.71 -21.06
C ILE A 91 -20.05 39.16 -21.39
N ASN A 92 -20.80 38.76 -20.37
CA ASN A 92 -22.19 38.33 -20.53
C ASN A 92 -23.12 39.55 -20.54
N PRO A 93 -23.74 39.92 -21.69
CA PRO A 93 -24.62 41.07 -21.75
C PRO A 93 -25.93 40.88 -20.97
N GLN A 94 -26.28 39.64 -20.63
CA GLN A 94 -27.49 39.29 -19.87
C GLN A 94 -27.22 39.11 -18.36
N ALA A 95 -26.05 39.53 -17.87
CA ALA A 95 -25.70 39.39 -16.46
C ALA A 95 -26.66 40.17 -15.54
N PRO A 96 -27.10 39.59 -14.40
CA PRO A 96 -27.91 40.31 -13.42
C PRO A 96 -27.13 41.50 -12.85
N LYS A 97 -27.74 42.69 -12.83
CA LYS A 97 -27.09 43.94 -12.36
C LYS A 97 -26.54 43.88 -10.93
N ASN A 98 -27.06 42.97 -10.11
CA ASN A 98 -26.68 42.80 -8.70
C ASN A 98 -25.75 41.60 -8.44
N SER A 99 -25.44 40.76 -9.45
CA SER A 99 -24.55 39.63 -9.24
C SER A 99 -23.09 40.07 -9.27
N ARG A 100 -22.32 39.61 -8.27
CA ARG A 100 -20.85 39.78 -8.19
C ARG A 100 -20.12 38.49 -8.57
N LEU A 101 -20.83 37.44 -8.95
CA LEU A 101 -20.24 36.14 -9.27
C LEU A 101 -19.63 36.18 -10.69
N PRO A 102 -18.35 35.83 -10.87
CA PRO A 102 -17.70 35.80 -12.18
C PRO A 102 -18.38 34.87 -13.20
N GLU A 103 -19.15 33.89 -12.73
CA GLU A 103 -19.89 32.94 -13.56
C GLU A 103 -21.19 33.52 -14.13
N ASP A 104 -21.77 34.55 -13.50
CA ASP A 104 -22.93 35.26 -14.04
C ASP A 104 -22.50 36.39 -14.98
N MET A 105 -21.39 37.06 -14.64
CA MET A 105 -20.90 38.24 -15.35
C MET A 105 -20.19 37.93 -16.68
N TYR A 106 -19.62 36.73 -16.81
CA TYR A 106 -18.73 36.39 -17.92
C TYR A 106 -19.10 35.03 -18.52
N LYS A 107 -19.15 34.96 -19.85
CA LYS A 107 -19.27 33.70 -20.58
C LYS A 107 -17.90 33.06 -20.69
N ASN A 108 -17.82 31.76 -20.38
CA ASN A 108 -16.60 30.95 -20.43
C ASN A 108 -15.48 31.44 -19.50
N SER A 109 -15.83 31.98 -18.33
CA SER A 109 -14.83 32.37 -17.31
C SER A 109 -14.11 31.20 -16.65
N LYS A 110 -14.67 29.99 -16.74
CA LYS A 110 -14.06 28.74 -16.28
C LYS A 110 -14.01 27.80 -17.48
N VAL A 111 -12.81 27.32 -17.81
CA VAL A 111 -12.58 26.34 -18.88
C VAL A 111 -12.54 24.96 -18.25
N TYR A 112 -13.39 24.06 -18.73
CA TYR A 112 -13.53 22.71 -18.22
C TYR A 112 -13.09 21.69 -19.28
N SER A 113 -12.83 20.47 -18.84
CA SER A 113 -12.46 19.36 -19.73
C SER A 113 -13.51 19.06 -20.80
N LYS A 114 -14.80 19.30 -20.56
CA LYS A 114 -15.86 19.19 -21.58
C LYS A 114 -15.68 20.11 -22.79
N ASP A 115 -14.89 21.18 -22.67
CA ASP A 115 -14.65 22.14 -23.75
C ASP A 115 -13.63 21.59 -24.77
N ILE A 116 -12.95 20.48 -24.44
CA ILE A 116 -12.06 19.75 -25.33
C ILE A 116 -12.86 18.91 -26.31
N LYS A 117 -12.60 19.09 -27.60
CA LYS A 117 -13.29 18.36 -28.67
C LYS A 117 -12.33 17.45 -29.42
N TRP A 118 -12.76 16.23 -29.68
CA TRP A 118 -12.01 15.32 -30.55
C TRP A 118 -12.10 15.78 -32.01
N VAL A 119 -10.97 15.75 -32.71
CA VAL A 119 -10.85 16.06 -34.13
C VAL A 119 -10.33 14.82 -34.87
N PRO A 120 -11.17 14.14 -35.68
CA PRO A 120 -10.76 12.93 -36.38
C PRO A 120 -9.59 13.17 -37.33
N ILE A 121 -8.72 12.15 -37.45
CA ILE A 121 -7.62 12.11 -38.41
C ILE A 121 -7.86 10.93 -39.38
N GLY A 122 -7.69 11.17 -40.68
CA GLY A 122 -7.85 10.13 -41.70
C GLY A 122 -9.21 9.43 -41.60
N ARG A 123 -9.19 8.10 -41.44
CA ARG A 123 -10.41 7.25 -41.38
C ARG A 123 -11.00 7.09 -39.98
N GLN A 124 -10.50 7.81 -38.97
CA GLN A 124 -11.01 7.66 -37.60
C GLN A 124 -12.48 8.09 -37.47
N ALA A 125 -12.96 9.04 -38.29
CA ALA A 125 -14.36 9.47 -38.29
C ALA A 125 -15.36 8.36 -38.63
N GLU A 126 -14.92 7.37 -39.43
CA GLU A 126 -15.74 6.20 -39.80
C GLU A 126 -15.64 5.09 -38.75
N LYS A 127 -14.48 4.98 -38.09
CA LYS A 127 -14.17 3.92 -37.11
C LYS A 127 -14.72 4.21 -35.71
N PHE A 128 -14.78 5.47 -35.30
CA PHE A 128 -15.05 5.85 -33.92
C PHE A 128 -16.12 6.93 -33.81
N LYS A 129 -16.87 6.87 -32.71
CA LYS A 129 -17.79 7.94 -32.30
C LYS A 129 -17.15 8.83 -31.25
N ALA A 130 -17.53 10.11 -31.21
CA ALA A 130 -16.96 11.09 -30.29
C ALA A 130 -17.11 10.67 -28.82
N GLU A 131 -18.16 9.94 -28.46
CA GLU A 131 -18.41 9.46 -27.10
C GLU A 131 -17.41 8.39 -26.65
N GLN A 132 -16.83 7.63 -27.59
CA GLN A 132 -15.91 6.53 -27.29
C GLN A 132 -14.48 7.00 -27.04
N ILE A 133 -14.10 8.13 -27.62
CA ILE A 133 -12.73 8.65 -27.62
C ILE A 133 -12.66 10.06 -27.06
N GLY A 134 -13.76 10.59 -26.52
CA GLY A 134 -13.79 11.85 -25.79
C GLY A 134 -13.06 11.78 -24.44
N ILE A 135 -13.11 12.90 -23.72
CA ILE A 135 -12.58 12.97 -22.34
C ILE A 135 -13.41 12.07 -21.43
N LEU A 136 -12.81 11.46 -20.40
CA LEU A 136 -13.50 10.64 -19.41
C LEU A 136 -14.36 11.48 -18.46
N GLU A 137 -13.77 12.47 -17.80
CA GLU A 137 -14.49 13.34 -16.86
C GLU A 137 -14.68 14.75 -17.41
N ASN A 138 -15.91 15.27 -17.33
CA ASN A 138 -16.33 16.49 -18.02
C ASN A 138 -16.25 17.77 -17.15
N ASP A 139 -15.97 17.63 -15.86
CA ASP A 139 -16.01 18.69 -14.85
C ASP A 139 -14.64 19.10 -14.30
N ILE A 140 -13.55 18.57 -14.88
CA ILE A 140 -12.19 18.93 -14.50
C ILE A 140 -11.94 20.38 -14.93
N LEU A 141 -11.70 21.26 -13.95
CA LEU A 141 -11.34 22.65 -14.22
C LEU A 141 -9.91 22.72 -14.76
N ILE A 142 -9.72 23.32 -15.94
CA ILE A 142 -8.41 23.50 -16.57
C ILE A 142 -7.82 24.85 -16.19
N CYS A 143 -8.56 25.94 -16.43
CA CYS A 143 -8.13 27.29 -16.09
C CYS A 143 -9.32 28.22 -15.84
N LYS A 144 -9.04 29.39 -15.25
CA LYS A 144 -9.99 30.48 -15.09
C LYS A 144 -9.54 31.66 -15.94
N MET A 145 -10.47 32.23 -16.71
CA MET A 145 -10.21 33.32 -17.65
C MET A 145 -10.92 34.61 -17.24
N ARG A 146 -10.52 35.71 -17.89
CA ARG A 146 -11.16 37.02 -17.83
C ARG A 146 -11.53 37.47 -19.25
N PRO A 147 -12.50 38.39 -19.41
CA PRO A 147 -12.90 38.84 -20.74
C PRO A 147 -11.72 39.33 -21.57
N GLY A 148 -11.65 38.90 -22.83
CA GLY A 148 -10.53 39.17 -23.74
C GLY A 148 -9.41 38.13 -23.71
N HIS A 149 -9.40 37.21 -22.74
CA HIS A 149 -8.52 36.04 -22.80
C HIS A 149 -9.05 34.99 -23.77
N GLU A 150 -8.12 34.36 -24.47
CA GLU A 150 -8.34 33.31 -25.45
C GLU A 150 -7.34 32.18 -25.26
N ILE A 151 -7.81 30.96 -25.44
CA ILE A 151 -6.99 29.77 -25.54
C ILE A 151 -7.37 29.05 -26.83
N HIS A 152 -6.39 28.82 -27.68
CA HIS A 152 -6.51 27.97 -28.86
C HIS A 152 -5.29 27.06 -28.94
N LEU A 153 -5.52 25.75 -28.82
CA LEU A 153 -4.48 24.75 -28.88
C LEU A 153 -4.98 23.41 -29.44
N PHE A 154 -4.05 22.63 -29.96
CA PHE A 154 -4.25 21.24 -30.37
C PHE A 154 -3.47 20.30 -29.44
N MET A 155 -4.01 19.12 -29.19
CA MET A 155 -3.38 18.11 -28.34
C MET A 155 -3.29 16.80 -29.12
N HIS A 156 -2.16 16.13 -29.02
CA HIS A 156 -1.96 14.78 -29.53
C HIS A 156 -1.86 13.80 -28.35
N ALA A 157 -2.75 12.82 -28.34
CA ALA A 157 -2.74 11.73 -27.39
C ALA A 157 -2.19 10.47 -28.04
N VAL A 158 -1.33 9.78 -27.29
CA VAL A 158 -0.62 8.58 -27.73
C VAL A 158 -0.82 7.48 -26.70
N LYS A 159 -0.52 6.26 -27.11
CA LYS A 159 -0.46 5.10 -26.24
C LYS A 159 0.85 5.07 -25.47
N GLY A 160 0.80 4.91 -24.15
CA GLY A 160 1.97 4.79 -23.29
C GLY A 160 1.69 3.94 -22.05
N ILE A 161 2.73 3.65 -21.27
CA ILE A 161 2.65 2.86 -20.03
C ILE A 161 3.01 3.70 -18.80
N GLY A 162 2.44 3.36 -17.64
CA GLY A 162 2.65 4.10 -16.39
C GLY A 162 4.10 4.15 -15.91
N LYS A 163 4.94 3.22 -16.36
CA LYS A 163 6.39 3.19 -16.08
C LYS A 163 7.13 4.38 -16.71
N ASP A 164 6.69 4.83 -17.89
CA ASP A 164 7.33 5.95 -18.59
C ASP A 164 6.89 7.28 -17.98
N HIS A 165 5.60 7.42 -17.70
CA HIS A 165 5.05 8.58 -17.02
C HIS A 165 3.74 8.22 -16.30
N ALA A 166 3.56 8.72 -15.07
CA ALA A 166 2.40 8.41 -14.23
C ALA A 166 1.04 8.75 -14.85
N LYS A 167 1.00 9.70 -15.81
CA LYS A 167 -0.21 10.06 -16.59
C LYS A 167 -0.81 8.89 -17.38
N PHE A 168 -0.02 7.86 -17.64
CA PHE A 168 -0.47 6.65 -18.34
C PHE A 168 -0.97 5.56 -17.38
N SER A 169 -0.93 5.76 -16.06
CA SER A 169 -1.49 4.79 -15.10
C SER A 169 -3.02 4.75 -15.24
N PRO A 170 -3.63 3.60 -15.58
CA PRO A 170 -5.06 3.49 -15.79
C PRO A 170 -5.86 3.33 -14.48
N VAL A 171 -5.18 3.23 -13.35
CA VAL A 171 -5.79 2.95 -12.05
C VAL A 171 -5.53 4.08 -11.06
N GLU A 172 -6.56 4.42 -10.29
CA GLU A 172 -6.44 5.15 -9.04
C GLU A 172 -6.26 4.13 -7.91
N LEU A 173 -5.18 4.25 -7.13
CA LEU A 173 -4.91 3.33 -6.04
C LEU A 173 -5.82 3.62 -4.86
N GLN A 174 -6.71 2.68 -4.57
CA GLN A 174 -7.26 2.49 -3.24
C GLN A 174 -6.51 1.33 -2.58
N ASP A 175 -6.19 1.48 -1.30
CA ASP A 175 -5.29 0.57 -0.56
C ASP A 175 -5.63 -0.91 -0.81
N GLN A 176 -4.61 -1.69 -1.19
CA GLN A 176 -4.71 -3.15 -1.14
C GLN A 176 -4.61 -3.58 0.31
N ALA A 177 -5.76 -3.68 0.98
CA ALA A 177 -5.83 -4.39 2.24
C ALA A 177 -5.73 -5.89 1.92
N ALA A 178 -4.74 -6.57 2.50
CA ALA A 178 -4.82 -8.01 2.63
C ALA A 178 -6.02 -8.31 3.53
N THR A 179 -7.15 -8.69 2.94
CA THR A 179 -8.24 -9.29 3.69
C THR A 179 -7.73 -10.63 4.21
N PRO A 180 -7.62 -10.84 5.54
CA PRO A 180 -7.48 -12.19 6.07
C PRO A 180 -8.68 -12.98 5.54
N LEU A 181 -8.49 -14.26 5.22
CA LEU A 181 -9.58 -15.19 4.89
C LEU A 181 -10.64 -15.12 6.00
N SER A 182 -11.64 -14.27 5.81
CA SER A 182 -12.81 -14.14 6.64
C SER A 182 -13.98 -14.13 5.69
N GLU A 183 -14.46 -15.34 5.39
CA GLU A 183 -15.78 -15.55 4.82
C GLU A 183 -16.81 -14.73 5.61
N LYS A 184 -17.79 -14.18 4.90
CA LYS A 184 -18.97 -13.47 5.42
C LYS A 184 -19.48 -14.06 6.74
N ALA A 185 -19.04 -13.50 7.85
CA ALA A 185 -19.69 -13.61 9.14
C ALA A 185 -20.12 -12.19 9.55
N GLY A 186 -21.30 -12.06 10.16
CA GLY A 186 -21.92 -10.79 10.52
C GLY A 186 -21.08 -9.90 11.46
N PRO A 187 -21.63 -8.79 11.97
CA PRO A 187 -20.91 -7.73 12.68
C PRO A 187 -20.42 -8.13 14.09
N ALA A 188 -19.57 -9.16 14.18
CA ALA A 188 -19.10 -9.74 15.44
C ALA A 188 -17.62 -10.21 15.45
N SER A 189 -16.81 -10.00 14.40
CA SER A 189 -15.46 -10.60 14.37
C SER A 189 -14.39 -9.77 13.64
N GLN A 190 -14.36 -8.45 13.83
CA GLN A 190 -13.13 -7.73 13.49
C GLN A 190 -12.02 -8.21 14.45
N LYS A 191 -10.90 -8.68 13.90
CA LYS A 191 -9.68 -9.02 14.63
C LYS A 191 -8.55 -8.09 14.22
N VAL A 192 -7.72 -7.69 15.17
CA VAL A 192 -6.51 -6.91 14.96
C VAL A 192 -5.33 -7.88 14.99
N HIS A 193 -4.43 -7.79 14.02
CA HIS A 193 -3.24 -8.62 13.98
C HIS A 193 -2.06 -7.85 14.59
N ALA A 194 -1.46 -8.39 15.66
CA ALA A 194 -0.30 -7.83 16.32
C ALA A 194 0.93 -8.74 16.16
N ALA A 195 1.88 -8.36 15.31
CA ALA A 195 3.16 -9.06 15.24
C ALA A 195 4.18 -8.40 16.17
N VAL A 196 4.81 -9.19 17.02
CA VAL A 196 5.77 -8.73 18.03
C VAL A 196 7.14 -9.28 17.71
N TYR A 197 8.04 -8.39 17.29
CA TYR A 197 9.44 -8.68 16.99
C TYR A 197 10.26 -8.44 18.24
N TYR A 198 10.87 -9.49 18.79
CA TYR A 198 11.49 -9.44 20.11
C TYR A 198 12.75 -10.30 20.23
N GLU A 199 13.50 -10.06 21.32
CA GLU A 199 14.67 -10.83 21.74
C GLU A 199 14.39 -11.48 23.09
N ALA A 200 14.76 -12.75 23.24
CA ALA A 200 14.47 -13.52 24.44
C ALA A 200 15.19 -13.03 25.71
N LEU A 201 16.34 -12.35 25.60
CA LEU A 201 17.09 -11.79 26.73
C LEU A 201 17.00 -10.26 26.86
N CYS A 202 16.27 -9.58 25.98
CA CYS A 202 16.11 -8.13 26.05
C CYS A 202 15.13 -7.72 27.17
N PRO A 203 15.53 -6.85 28.13
CA PRO A 203 14.66 -6.40 29.21
C PRO A 203 13.38 -5.70 28.75
N ASP A 204 13.45 -4.91 27.67
CA ASP A 204 12.29 -4.20 27.11
C ASP A 204 11.32 -5.16 26.44
N SER A 205 11.84 -6.19 25.76
CA SER A 205 11.03 -7.27 25.17
C SER A 205 10.28 -8.04 26.25
N ARG A 206 10.98 -8.43 27.32
CA ARG A 206 10.35 -9.06 28.49
C ARG A 206 9.28 -8.16 29.11
N SER A 207 9.60 -6.89 29.34
CA SER A 207 8.66 -5.93 29.94
C SER A 207 7.40 -5.79 29.09
N PHE A 208 7.54 -5.66 27.76
CA PHE A 208 6.42 -5.55 26.83
C PHE A 208 5.56 -6.82 26.82
N VAL A 209 6.15 -8.01 26.67
CA VAL A 209 5.39 -9.27 26.62
C VAL A 209 4.59 -9.47 27.91
N LEU A 210 5.20 -9.24 29.06
CA LEU A 210 4.56 -9.49 30.37
C LEU A 210 3.55 -8.41 30.76
N LYS A 211 3.86 -7.13 30.50
CA LYS A 211 3.05 -6.00 31.02
C LYS A 211 2.10 -5.38 30.01
N GLN A 212 2.32 -5.58 28.71
CA GLN A 212 1.48 -5.03 27.65
C GLN A 212 0.77 -6.14 26.87
N LEU A 213 1.53 -7.05 26.26
CA LEU A 213 0.97 -8.05 25.35
C LEU A 213 0.06 -9.05 26.05
N ASN A 214 0.57 -9.76 27.07
CA ASN A 214 -0.19 -10.81 27.75
C ASN A 214 -1.49 -10.28 28.38
N PRO A 215 -1.50 -9.15 29.14
CA PRO A 215 -2.75 -8.60 29.67
C PRO A 215 -3.73 -8.13 28.59
N THR A 216 -3.24 -7.57 27.47
CA THR A 216 -4.09 -7.13 26.36
C THR A 216 -4.73 -8.32 25.66
N TYR A 217 -3.98 -9.38 25.41
CA TYR A 217 -4.48 -10.60 24.79
C TYR A 217 -5.57 -11.27 25.62
N GLN A 218 -5.39 -11.35 26.94
CA GLN A 218 -6.42 -11.89 27.85
C GLN A 218 -7.73 -11.08 27.83
N LYS A 219 -7.66 -9.76 27.58
CA LYS A 219 -8.84 -8.92 27.42
C LYS A 219 -9.51 -9.05 26.05
N LEU A 220 -8.73 -9.32 25.00
CA LEU A 220 -9.19 -9.31 23.61
C LEU A 220 -9.03 -10.69 22.93
N LEU A 221 -9.29 -11.79 23.66
CA LEU A 221 -9.06 -13.17 23.17
C LEU A 221 -9.73 -13.45 21.82
N THR A 222 -10.91 -12.89 21.59
CA THR A 222 -11.67 -13.06 20.34
C THR A 222 -11.30 -12.07 19.24
N ASN A 223 -10.60 -10.98 19.59
CA ASN A 223 -10.41 -9.81 18.73
C ASN A 223 -8.94 -9.46 18.47
N LEU A 224 -7.98 -10.12 19.12
CA LEU A 224 -6.55 -9.90 18.94
C LEU A 224 -5.88 -11.20 18.51
N GLU A 225 -5.29 -11.18 17.31
CA GLU A 225 -4.41 -12.22 16.81
C GLU A 225 -2.96 -11.80 17.06
N VAL A 226 -2.14 -12.70 17.62
CA VAL A 226 -0.75 -12.39 18.00
C VAL A 226 0.20 -13.28 17.22
N GLU A 227 1.14 -12.65 16.53
CA GLU A 227 2.26 -13.30 15.89
C GLU A 227 3.55 -12.98 16.67
N LEU A 228 4.27 -14.01 17.10
CA LEU A 228 5.49 -13.87 17.89
C LEU A 228 6.71 -14.13 16.98
N VAL A 229 7.64 -13.17 16.94
CA VAL A 229 8.83 -13.23 16.09
C VAL A 229 10.10 -13.10 16.96
N PRO A 230 10.59 -14.22 17.54
CA PRO A 230 11.81 -14.25 18.36
C PRO A 230 13.05 -14.26 17.47
N TYR A 231 13.64 -13.10 17.26
CA TYR A 231 14.89 -12.96 16.49
C TYR A 231 15.62 -11.68 16.89
N GLY A 232 14.89 -10.56 16.89
CA GLY A 232 15.43 -9.28 17.31
C GLY A 232 16.37 -8.64 16.31
N LYS A 233 17.54 -8.25 16.79
CA LYS A 233 18.61 -7.65 15.99
C LYS A 233 19.79 -8.62 15.79
N ALA A 234 19.52 -9.92 15.92
CA ALA A 234 20.50 -10.95 15.59
C ALA A 234 20.96 -10.83 14.12
N LYS A 235 22.13 -11.39 13.82
CA LYS A 235 22.64 -11.56 12.46
C LYS A 235 22.65 -13.03 12.09
N THR A 236 22.14 -13.34 10.90
CA THR A 236 22.11 -14.69 10.35
C THR A 236 23.15 -14.83 9.25
N THR A 237 23.97 -15.88 9.32
CA THR A 237 24.93 -16.26 8.28
C THR A 237 24.64 -17.70 7.85
N LYS A 238 24.43 -17.92 6.55
CA LYS A 238 24.26 -19.27 6.00
C LYS A 238 25.63 -19.92 5.79
N THR A 239 25.82 -21.13 6.30
CA THR A 239 27.05 -21.93 6.16
C THR A 239 26.77 -23.25 5.44
N SER A 240 27.81 -24.05 5.17
CA SER A 240 27.66 -25.41 4.62
C SER A 240 26.85 -26.33 5.53
N ASP A 241 26.91 -26.08 6.84
CA ASP A 241 26.34 -26.95 7.88
C ASP A 241 25.00 -26.41 8.44
N GLY A 242 24.40 -25.41 7.78
CA GLY A 242 23.11 -24.82 8.17
C GLY A 242 23.19 -23.30 8.36
N TYR A 243 22.77 -22.82 9.54
CA TYR A 243 22.76 -21.39 9.87
C TYR A 243 23.52 -21.11 11.16
N GLN A 244 24.27 -20.00 11.16
CA GLN A 244 24.91 -19.44 12.34
C GLN A 244 24.29 -18.10 12.70
N PHE A 245 24.15 -17.86 14.01
CA PHE A 245 23.50 -16.66 14.55
C PHE A 245 24.44 -15.91 15.48
N ILE A 246 24.46 -14.58 15.35
CA ILE A 246 25.15 -13.68 16.28
C ILE A 246 24.10 -12.80 16.93
N CYS A 247 23.87 -13.00 18.23
CA CYS A 247 22.86 -12.30 19.03
C CYS A 247 23.48 -11.20 19.89
N GLN A 248 22.70 -10.20 20.31
CA GLN A 248 23.21 -9.03 21.03
C GLN A 248 23.64 -9.39 22.46
N HIS A 249 22.93 -10.32 23.10
CA HIS A 249 23.22 -10.78 24.46
C HIS A 249 23.94 -12.14 24.49
N GLY A 250 24.68 -12.45 23.42
CA GLY A 250 25.53 -13.63 23.34
C GLY A 250 24.79 -14.94 23.01
N PRO A 251 25.44 -16.11 23.17
CA PRO A 251 24.92 -17.39 22.69
C PRO A 251 23.68 -17.87 23.43
N ILE A 252 23.50 -17.47 24.70
CA ILE A 252 22.32 -17.81 25.49
C ILE A 252 21.05 -17.19 24.87
N GLU A 253 21.13 -15.94 24.37
CA GLU A 253 20.03 -15.31 23.64
C GLU A 253 19.68 -16.07 22.37
N CYS A 254 20.68 -16.46 21.59
CA CYS A 254 20.44 -17.23 20.37
C CYS A 254 19.75 -18.57 20.69
N GLN A 255 20.22 -19.27 21.73
CA GLN A 255 19.59 -20.52 22.19
C GLN A 255 18.15 -20.29 22.66
N ALA A 256 17.90 -19.23 23.42
CA ALA A 256 16.56 -18.86 23.88
C ALA A 256 15.63 -18.50 22.71
N ASN A 257 16.11 -17.71 21.74
CA ASN A 257 15.36 -17.36 20.53
C ASN A 257 14.98 -18.64 19.73
N ILE A 258 15.89 -19.62 19.59
CA ILE A 258 15.59 -20.91 18.95
C ILE A 258 14.51 -21.67 19.73
N ILE A 259 14.61 -21.74 21.06
CA ILE A 259 13.61 -22.44 21.89
C ILE A 259 12.24 -21.76 21.79
N HIS A 260 12.21 -20.43 21.80
CA HIS A 260 10.97 -19.67 21.58
C HIS A 260 10.39 -19.95 20.18
N ALA A 261 11.22 -19.93 19.13
CA ALA A 261 10.81 -20.25 17.76
C ALA A 261 10.21 -21.66 17.64
N CYS A 262 10.87 -22.65 18.24
CA CYS A 262 10.39 -24.03 18.30
C CYS A 262 9.11 -24.18 19.12
N SER A 263 8.97 -23.42 20.21
CA SER A 263 7.75 -23.43 21.03
C SER A 263 6.55 -22.91 20.23
N ILE A 264 6.75 -21.85 19.44
CA ILE A 264 5.71 -21.28 18.56
C ILE A 264 5.34 -22.25 17.43
N ASP A 265 6.32 -22.96 16.85
CA ASP A 265 6.08 -23.93 15.78
C ASP A 265 5.35 -25.21 16.26
N VAL A 266 5.70 -25.70 17.45
CA VAL A 266 5.13 -26.94 18.04
C VAL A 266 3.75 -26.70 18.62
N ILE A 267 3.56 -25.66 19.43
CA ILE A 267 2.28 -25.37 20.10
C ILE A 267 1.30 -24.81 19.07
N LYS A 268 0.09 -25.38 18.96
CA LYS A 268 -0.91 -24.95 17.95
C LYS A 268 -1.92 -23.95 18.47
N ASP A 269 -2.21 -23.96 19.76
CA ASP A 269 -3.15 -23.02 20.38
C ASP A 269 -2.45 -21.67 20.64
N PRO A 270 -2.93 -20.54 20.07
CA PRO A 270 -2.28 -19.24 20.24
C PRO A 270 -2.25 -18.72 21.69
N SER A 271 -3.25 -19.07 22.50
CA SER A 271 -3.29 -18.68 23.91
C SER A 271 -2.23 -19.45 24.69
N VAL A 272 -2.09 -20.75 24.44
CA VAL A 272 -1.03 -21.57 25.04
C VAL A 272 0.35 -21.13 24.54
N GLN A 273 0.50 -20.78 23.25
CA GLN A 273 1.75 -20.22 22.71
C GLN A 273 2.19 -18.98 23.49
N LEU A 274 1.29 -17.99 23.63
CA LEU A 274 1.61 -16.75 24.33
C LEU A 274 1.87 -16.98 25.82
N GLN A 275 1.07 -17.81 26.49
CA GLN A 275 1.31 -18.16 27.90
C GLN A 275 2.67 -18.82 28.11
N PHE A 276 3.04 -19.75 27.23
CA PHE A 276 4.31 -20.47 27.32
C PHE A 276 5.51 -19.54 27.07
N VAL A 277 5.44 -18.71 26.02
CA VAL A 277 6.46 -17.69 25.73
C VAL A 277 6.55 -16.65 26.84
N ALA A 278 5.42 -16.21 27.40
CA ALA A 278 5.39 -15.29 28.54
C ALA A 278 6.07 -15.91 29.76
N CYS A 279 5.81 -17.18 30.06
CA CYS A 279 6.52 -17.89 31.14
C CYS A 279 8.04 -17.93 30.90
N MET A 280 8.48 -18.28 29.69
CA MET A 280 9.91 -18.35 29.38
C MET A 280 10.60 -16.99 29.44
N ILE A 281 9.97 -15.93 28.90
CA ILE A 281 10.59 -14.60 28.81
C ILE A 281 10.77 -13.91 30.17
N GLU A 282 10.09 -14.36 31.23
CA GLU A 282 10.34 -13.88 32.60
C GLU A 282 11.82 -14.00 32.97
N ASN A 283 12.44 -15.10 32.58
CA ASN A 283 13.85 -15.38 32.81
C ASN A 283 14.38 -16.36 31.77
N ASN A 284 15.34 -15.94 30.94
CA ASN A 284 15.96 -16.78 29.92
C ASN A 284 17.46 -17.04 30.17
N ILE A 285 17.93 -16.94 31.42
CA ILE A 285 19.35 -17.14 31.75
C ILE A 285 19.77 -18.61 31.53
N ASP A 286 18.86 -19.56 31.74
CA ASP A 286 19.03 -20.98 31.40
C ASP A 286 17.82 -21.46 30.58
N PRO A 287 17.83 -21.26 29.25
CA PRO A 287 16.66 -21.47 28.40
C PRO A 287 16.10 -22.89 28.46
N ILE A 288 16.95 -23.91 28.58
CA ILE A 288 16.53 -25.31 28.65
C ILE A 288 15.84 -25.61 29.97
N ARG A 289 16.43 -25.16 31.09
CA ARG A 289 15.83 -25.39 32.42
C ARG A 289 14.51 -24.65 32.55
N ILE A 290 14.46 -23.39 32.13
CA ILE A 290 13.24 -22.56 32.18
C ILE A 290 12.14 -23.15 31.30
N MET A 291 12.45 -23.58 30.07
CA MET A 291 11.48 -24.26 29.20
C MET A 291 10.83 -25.45 29.91
N LYS A 292 11.61 -26.29 30.60
CA LYS A 292 11.09 -27.43 31.37
C LYS A 292 10.20 -26.97 32.54
N THR A 293 10.66 -25.98 33.32
CA THR A 293 9.87 -25.43 34.43
C THR A 293 8.55 -24.82 33.97
N CYS A 294 8.50 -24.17 32.80
CA CYS A 294 7.26 -23.69 32.20
C CYS A 294 6.35 -24.83 31.75
N ALA A 295 6.92 -25.92 31.21
CA ALA A 295 6.17 -27.09 30.75
C ALA A 295 5.53 -27.90 31.89
N GLU A 296 6.04 -27.77 33.13
CA GLU A 296 5.39 -28.35 34.32
C GLU A 296 4.06 -27.66 34.66
N ARG A 297 3.90 -26.38 34.28
CA ARG A 297 2.73 -25.56 34.60
C ARG A 297 1.76 -25.42 33.43
N ILE A 298 2.26 -25.51 32.21
CA ILE A 298 1.52 -25.28 30.97
C ILE A 298 1.62 -26.55 30.11
N PRO A 299 0.49 -27.22 29.79
CA PRO A 299 0.51 -28.51 29.10
C PRO A 299 1.00 -28.35 27.66
N VAL A 300 2.25 -28.72 27.40
CA VAL A 300 2.89 -28.68 26.08
C VAL A 300 3.75 -29.92 25.83
N ASP A 301 3.99 -30.25 24.57
CA ASP A 301 4.92 -31.32 24.18
C ASP A 301 6.38 -30.82 24.25
N VAL A 302 6.93 -30.82 25.46
CA VAL A 302 8.30 -30.34 25.74
C VAL A 302 9.38 -31.13 25.02
N GLU A 303 9.16 -32.43 24.77
CA GLU A 303 10.13 -33.27 24.05
C GLU A 303 10.19 -32.90 22.57
N SER A 304 9.04 -32.60 21.94
CA SER A 304 9.03 -32.05 20.58
C SER A 304 9.71 -30.69 20.48
N ILE A 305 9.50 -29.79 21.46
CA ILE A 305 10.18 -28.48 21.50
C ILE A 305 11.70 -28.66 21.61
N LYS A 306 12.15 -29.52 22.54
CA LYS A 306 13.57 -29.83 22.74
C LYS A 306 14.20 -30.51 21.53
N LYS A 307 13.47 -31.39 20.85
CA LYS A 307 13.92 -32.01 19.60
C LYS A 307 14.08 -30.96 18.49
N CYS A 308 13.10 -30.06 18.35
CA CYS A 308 13.19 -28.96 17.41
C CYS A 308 14.42 -28.07 17.70
N SER A 309 14.66 -27.70 18.95
CA SER A 309 15.75 -26.78 19.31
C SER A 309 17.14 -27.36 19.09
N ASN A 310 17.27 -28.69 19.07
CA ASN A 310 18.54 -29.40 18.89
C ASN A 310 18.76 -29.89 17.45
N THR A 311 17.89 -29.55 16.50
CA THR A 311 17.99 -29.98 15.10
C THR A 311 18.06 -28.78 14.15
N GLY A 312 18.39 -29.03 12.88
CA GLY A 312 18.41 -28.00 11.83
C GLY A 312 17.09 -27.23 11.69
N ARG A 313 15.96 -27.85 12.05
CA ARG A 313 14.64 -27.19 12.05
C ARG A 313 14.61 -25.93 12.92
N GLY A 314 15.19 -25.97 14.13
CA GLY A 314 15.25 -24.79 15.00
C GLY A 314 16.06 -23.65 14.39
N GLN A 315 17.14 -23.99 13.67
CA GLN A 315 17.96 -23.01 12.95
C GLN A 315 17.20 -22.42 11.75
N GLU A 316 16.51 -23.24 10.96
CA GLU A 316 15.68 -22.79 9.83
C GLU A 316 14.56 -21.85 10.29
N LEU A 317 13.89 -22.17 11.40
CA LEU A 317 12.85 -21.32 12.00
C LEU A 317 13.43 -19.97 12.44
N LEU A 318 14.58 -19.96 13.13
CA LEU A 318 15.20 -18.70 13.55
C LEU A 318 15.67 -17.86 12.35
N ALA A 319 16.24 -18.49 11.31
CA ALA A 319 16.62 -17.81 10.08
C ALA A 319 15.40 -17.18 9.39
N LYS A 320 14.27 -17.90 9.32
CA LYS A 320 13.00 -17.39 8.79
C LYS A 320 12.52 -16.17 9.59
N TYR A 321 12.54 -16.21 10.92
CA TYR A 321 12.21 -15.04 11.73
C TYR A 321 13.19 -13.87 11.51
N GLY A 322 14.44 -14.17 11.18
CA GLY A 322 15.41 -13.16 10.73
C GLY A 322 15.04 -12.51 9.42
N GLU A 323 14.60 -13.27 8.43
CA GLU A 323 14.09 -12.75 7.16
C GLU A 323 12.85 -11.87 7.38
N MET A 324 11.91 -12.34 8.20
CA MET A 324 10.72 -11.56 8.59
C MET A 324 11.11 -10.23 9.24
N THR A 325 12.02 -10.26 10.22
CA THR A 325 12.46 -9.04 10.92
C THR A 325 13.18 -8.07 9.99
N ASN A 326 14.05 -8.58 9.10
CA ASN A 326 14.81 -7.76 8.16
C ASN A 326 13.96 -7.18 7.00
N SER A 327 12.80 -7.78 6.74
CA SER A 327 11.85 -7.33 5.71
C SER A 327 10.99 -6.13 6.12
N LEU A 328 11.00 -5.76 7.40
CA LEU A 328 10.22 -4.64 7.91
C LEU A 328 10.64 -3.29 7.29
N VAL A 329 9.64 -2.45 7.03
CA VAL A 329 9.82 -1.09 6.53
C VAL A 329 9.07 -0.11 7.45
N PRO A 330 9.78 0.86 8.05
CA PRO A 330 11.22 1.06 8.05
C PRO A 330 11.98 -0.08 8.73
N ARG A 331 13.28 -0.22 8.40
CA ARG A 331 14.13 -1.23 9.03
C ARG A 331 14.14 -1.06 10.55
N VAL A 332 14.13 -2.19 11.26
CA VAL A 332 14.14 -2.24 12.72
C VAL A 332 15.34 -1.50 13.30
N SER A 333 15.08 -0.49 14.13
CA SER A 333 16.11 0.27 14.84
C SER A 333 16.24 -0.15 16.30
N PHE A 334 15.17 -0.64 16.93
CA PHE A 334 15.12 -1.11 18.33
C PHE A 334 14.17 -2.30 18.50
N ILE A 335 14.25 -2.95 19.65
CA ILE A 335 13.45 -4.12 20.01
C ILE A 335 12.88 -3.92 21.42
N PRO A 336 11.60 -4.28 21.68
CA PRO A 336 10.66 -4.87 20.76
C PRO A 336 10.10 -3.87 19.74
N THR A 337 9.89 -4.35 18.51
CA THR A 337 9.14 -3.63 17.47
C THR A 337 7.82 -4.34 17.26
N ILE A 338 6.72 -3.59 17.22
CA ILE A 338 5.37 -4.14 17.08
C ILE A 338 4.77 -3.67 15.77
N THR A 339 4.12 -4.56 15.02
CA THR A 339 3.24 -4.14 13.94
C THR A 339 1.80 -4.40 14.33
N LEU A 340 0.92 -3.43 14.03
CA LEU A 340 -0.52 -3.59 14.15
C LEU A 340 -1.11 -3.53 12.73
N ASP A 341 -1.71 -4.62 12.28
CA ASP A 341 -2.21 -4.83 10.92
C ASP A 341 -1.13 -4.51 9.85
N GLY A 342 0.11 -4.93 10.13
CA GLY A 342 1.27 -4.69 9.26
C GLY A 342 1.91 -3.31 9.35
N SER A 343 1.28 -2.34 10.03
CA SER A 343 1.86 -1.00 10.25
C SER A 343 2.78 -0.98 11.48
N SER A 344 4.02 -0.52 11.30
CA SER A 344 4.99 -0.29 12.37
C SER A 344 5.02 1.17 12.86
N GLU A 345 4.01 1.97 12.55
CA GLU A 345 3.95 3.36 13.04
C GLU A 345 3.63 3.43 14.53
N HIS A 346 3.80 4.62 15.13
CA HIS A 346 3.40 4.91 16.51
C HIS A 346 3.99 4.01 17.62
N GLN A 347 5.18 3.41 17.40
CA GLN A 347 5.83 2.51 18.36
C GLN A 347 5.84 3.02 19.81
N VAL A 348 6.14 4.31 20.01
CA VAL A 348 6.17 4.93 21.36
C VAL A 348 4.82 4.82 22.07
N ARG A 349 3.70 4.96 21.33
CA ARG A 349 2.36 4.83 21.88
C ARG A 349 2.02 3.37 22.15
N ILE A 350 2.37 2.48 21.21
CA ILE A 350 2.13 1.04 21.30
C ILE A 350 2.85 0.44 22.53
N LEU A 351 4.13 0.77 22.71
CA LEU A 351 4.93 0.30 23.84
C LEU A 351 4.42 0.82 25.20
N LYS A 352 3.76 1.98 25.20
CA LYS A 352 3.21 2.60 26.41
C LYS A 352 1.83 2.04 26.79
N ASN A 353 0.96 1.80 25.80
CA ASN A 353 -0.39 1.29 26.02
C ASN A 353 -0.89 0.53 24.79
N LEU A 354 -0.54 -0.76 24.71
CA LEU A 354 -0.93 -1.63 23.60
C LEU A 354 -2.46 -1.74 23.48
N LEU A 355 -3.16 -1.96 24.60
CA LEU A 355 -4.62 -2.10 24.60
C LEU A 355 -5.29 -0.92 23.92
N LYS A 356 -4.90 0.31 24.27
CA LYS A 356 -5.47 1.52 23.66
C LYS A 356 -5.23 1.55 22.15
N GLU A 357 -4.00 1.29 21.70
CA GLU A 357 -3.67 1.35 20.28
C GLU A 357 -4.37 0.24 19.47
N VAL A 358 -4.52 -0.96 20.04
CA VAL A 358 -5.33 -2.04 19.45
C VAL A 358 -6.80 -1.62 19.37
N CYS A 359 -7.34 -1.03 20.44
CA CYS A 359 -8.72 -0.58 20.48
C CYS A 359 -9.05 0.49 19.43
N LEU A 360 -8.10 1.36 19.08
CA LEU A 360 -8.25 2.37 18.02
C LEU A 360 -8.38 1.77 16.62
N ARG A 361 -8.06 0.49 16.43
CA ARG A 361 -8.20 -0.21 15.14
C ARG A 361 -9.59 -0.76 14.89
N PHE A 362 -10.43 -0.90 15.91
CA PHE A 362 -11.79 -1.42 15.73
C PHE A 362 -12.75 -0.36 15.18
N LYS A 363 -13.52 -0.73 14.16
CA LYS A 363 -14.65 0.08 13.66
C LYS A 363 -15.83 0.05 14.61
N VAL A 364 -16.04 -1.09 15.28
CA VAL A 364 -17.02 -1.28 16.36
C VAL A 364 -16.23 -1.71 17.59
N LEU A 365 -16.16 -0.84 18.60
CA LEU A 365 -15.35 -1.10 19.78
C LEU A 365 -15.87 -2.31 20.58
N PRO A 366 -15.02 -3.32 20.86
CA PRO A 366 -15.31 -4.34 21.86
C PRO A 366 -15.61 -3.70 23.22
N LYS A 367 -16.40 -4.37 24.06
CA LYS A 367 -16.76 -3.86 25.39
C LYS A 367 -15.52 -3.58 26.24
N GLU A 368 -14.50 -4.40 26.05
CA GLU A 368 -13.21 -4.38 26.73
C GLU A 368 -12.35 -3.17 26.35
N CYS A 369 -12.74 -2.43 25.30
CA CYS A 369 -12.09 -1.20 24.85
C CYS A 369 -12.74 0.09 25.38
N VAL A 370 -13.88 -0.01 26.06
CA VAL A 370 -14.65 1.15 26.56
C VAL A 370 -14.27 1.51 28.02
N SER A 371 -13.46 0.67 28.67
CA SER A 371 -13.10 0.78 30.11
C SER A 371 -11.92 1.68 30.40
#